data_AF-A0A363P005-F1
#
_entry.id   AF-A0A363P005-F1
#
_cell.length_a   1.000
_cell.length_b   1.000
_cell.length_c   1.000
_cell.angle_alpha   90.00
_cell.angle_beta   90.00
_cell.angle_gamma   90.00
#
_symmetry.space_group_name_H-M   'P 1'
#
loop_
_entity.id
_entity.type
_entity.pdbx_description
1 polymer ?
#
loop_
_entity_poly.entity_id
_entity_poly.type
_entity_poly.pdbx_seq_one_letter_code
_entity_poly.pdbx_strand_id
1 'polypeptide(L)'
;MEVKFRIVTLGYIVAEISSETKRFKIGHSSDYGDKFQELLNKFFFIYEIIKEKDVAYFPYSTTVLWEDDRVNYNWTISMNSVDSHINIKIDQLSSSNLDYKEMLIHENIETRKLFDAIYQSLEEMLADFGFVGYKKKWEVGNFPIAEYITLKAARERIDLRHASCLEEDEWKQKMDPNDELGVINISASNSG
;
A
#
# COMPACT_ATOMS: atom_id res chain seq x y z
N MET A 1 -5.66 -13.80 4.87
CA MET A 1 -4.56 -12.94 5.38
C MET A 1 -4.99 -11.48 5.55
N GLU A 2 -4.40 -10.82 6.53
CA GLU A 2 -4.48 -9.39 6.84
C GLU A 2 -3.06 -8.80 6.78
N VAL A 3 -2.93 -7.61 6.19
CA VAL A 3 -1.68 -6.83 6.16
C VAL A 3 -1.96 -5.51 6.86
N LYS A 4 -1.17 -5.22 7.91
CA LYS A 4 -1.28 -4.01 8.71
C LYS A 4 0.07 -3.33 8.81
N PHE A 5 0.14 -2.08 8.42
CA PHE A 5 1.30 -1.22 8.55
C PHE A 5 1.20 -0.36 9.81
N ARG A 6 2.35 -0.15 10.46
CA ARG A 6 2.44 0.67 11.66
C ARG A 6 3.78 1.38 11.71
N ILE A 7 3.77 2.67 12.04
CA ILE A 7 5.00 3.40 12.39
C ILE A 7 5.32 3.09 13.87
N VAL A 8 6.51 2.57 14.16
CA VAL A 8 6.94 2.24 15.53
C VAL A 8 7.81 3.36 16.11
N THR A 9 8.63 4.00 15.27
CA THR A 9 9.41 5.20 15.60
C THR A 9 9.63 6.01 14.31
N LEU A 10 10.14 7.24 14.43
CA LEU A 10 10.43 8.10 13.28
C LEU A 10 11.35 7.38 12.29
N GLY A 11 10.91 7.27 11.03
CA GLY A 11 11.66 6.59 9.96
C GLY A 11 11.61 5.05 10.03
N TYR A 12 10.80 4.46 10.90
CA TYR A 12 10.69 3.01 11.04
C TYR A 12 9.24 2.52 10.94
N ILE A 13 8.95 1.81 9.85
CA ILE A 13 7.64 1.22 9.54
C ILE A 13 7.72 -0.29 9.72
N VAL A 14 6.68 -0.88 10.27
CA VAL A 14 6.52 -2.33 10.40
C VAL A 14 5.30 -2.77 9.60
N ALA A 15 5.48 -3.75 8.73
CA ALA A 15 4.38 -4.51 8.14
C ALA A 15 4.11 -5.75 9.01
N GLU A 16 2.98 -5.78 9.70
CA GLU A 16 2.45 -6.96 10.36
C GLU A 16 1.60 -7.76 9.36
N ILE A 17 2.01 -9.01 9.12
CA ILE A 17 1.26 -9.94 8.30
C ILE A 17 0.65 -11.00 9.20
N SER A 18 -0.67 -11.16 9.11
CA SER A 18 -1.41 -12.19 9.82
C SER A 18 -2.13 -13.09 8.81
N SER A 19 -1.75 -14.37 8.75
CA SER A 19 -2.48 -15.44 8.07
C SER A 19 -3.21 -16.34 9.05
N GLU A 20 -4.00 -17.27 8.53
CA GLU A 20 -4.59 -18.34 9.35
C GLU A 20 -3.52 -19.21 10.02
N THR A 21 -2.33 -19.30 9.41
CA THR A 21 -1.28 -20.25 9.80
C THR A 21 -0.08 -19.59 10.49
N LYS A 22 0.16 -18.30 10.24
CA LYS A 22 1.35 -17.59 10.73
C LYS A 22 1.02 -16.12 11.02
N ARG A 23 1.72 -15.56 11.99
CA ARG A 23 1.78 -14.12 12.20
C ARG A 23 3.24 -13.72 12.33
N PHE A 24 3.64 -12.70 11.59
CA PHE A 24 5.01 -12.18 11.66
C PHE A 24 5.03 -10.69 11.33
N LYS A 25 6.18 -10.08 11.61
CA LYS A 25 6.41 -8.65 11.41
C LYS A 25 7.65 -8.48 10.57
N ILE A 26 7.57 -7.63 9.57
CA ILE A 26 8.69 -7.18 8.76
C ILE A 26 8.95 -5.73 9.12
N GLY A 27 10.12 -5.43 9.68
CA GLY A 27 10.55 -4.07 9.96
C GLY A 27 11.18 -3.40 8.75
N HIS A 28 11.21 -2.07 8.76
CA HIS A 28 11.87 -1.29 7.72
C HIS A 28 12.52 -0.06 8.33
N SER A 29 13.83 0.10 8.12
CA SER A 29 14.52 1.36 8.31
C SER A 29 14.54 2.13 6.99
N SER A 30 14.36 3.46 7.06
CA SER A 30 14.54 4.38 5.93
C SER A 30 15.91 4.30 5.23
N ASP A 31 16.89 3.65 5.86
CA ASP A 31 18.24 3.45 5.32
C ASP A 31 18.26 2.57 4.05
N TYR A 32 17.19 1.80 3.80
CA TYR A 32 17.09 0.85 2.67
C TYR A 32 16.08 1.30 1.59
N GLY A 33 15.90 2.62 1.44
CA GLY A 33 14.86 3.21 0.59
C GLY A 33 13.49 3.21 1.28
N ASP A 34 12.41 3.40 0.52
CA ASP A 34 11.03 3.35 1.05
C ASP A 34 10.30 2.14 0.45
N LYS A 35 10.60 0.98 1.02
CA LYS A 35 10.02 -0.31 0.59
C LYS A 35 8.54 -0.40 0.92
N PHE A 36 8.10 0.36 1.90
CA PHE A 36 6.69 0.55 2.20
C PHE A 36 5.95 1.23 1.04
N GLN A 37 6.42 2.38 0.57
CA GLN A 37 5.81 3.06 -0.58
C GLN A 37 5.96 2.22 -1.86
N GLU A 38 7.10 1.55 -2.06
CA GLU A 38 7.27 0.65 -3.21
C GLU A 38 6.20 -0.45 -3.22
N LEU A 39 5.95 -1.10 -2.08
CA LEU A 39 4.92 -2.12 -1.93
C LEU A 39 3.52 -1.54 -2.13
N LEU A 40 3.22 -0.39 -1.54
CA LEU A 40 1.94 0.29 -1.72
C LEU A 40 1.69 0.65 -3.18
N ASN A 41 2.68 1.19 -3.88
CA ASN A 41 2.58 1.51 -5.31
C ASN A 41 2.20 0.27 -6.12
N LYS A 42 2.76 -0.90 -5.79
CA LYS A 42 2.38 -2.17 -6.46
C LYS A 42 0.94 -2.57 -6.17
N PHE A 43 0.49 -2.44 -4.92
CA PHE A 43 -0.90 -2.71 -4.58
C PHE A 43 -1.85 -1.73 -5.28
N PHE A 44 -1.55 -0.44 -5.31
CA PHE A 44 -2.41 0.56 -5.94
C PHE A 44 -2.44 0.47 -7.45
N PHE A 45 -1.34 0.08 -8.09
CA PHE A 45 -1.35 -0.24 -9.51
C PHE A 45 -2.34 -1.39 -9.81
N ILE A 46 -2.32 -2.45 -8.99
CA ILE A 46 -3.29 -3.55 -9.10
C ILE A 46 -4.72 -3.04 -8.85
N TYR A 47 -4.91 -2.17 -7.86
CA TYR A 47 -6.22 -1.58 -7.55
C TYR A 47 -6.81 -0.86 -8.77
N GLU A 48 -6.04 -0.01 -9.43
CA GLU A 48 -6.49 0.75 -10.60
C GLU A 48 -6.80 -0.17 -11.78
N ILE A 49 -5.95 -1.16 -12.08
CA ILE A 49 -6.24 -2.16 -13.14
C ILE A 49 -7.60 -2.85 -12.90
N ILE A 50 -7.87 -3.26 -11.66
CA ILE A 50 -9.12 -3.95 -11.30
C ILE A 50 -10.31 -3.01 -11.42
N LYS A 51 -10.16 -1.77 -10.95
CA LYS A 51 -11.19 -0.73 -10.99
C LYS A 51 -11.56 -0.36 -12.43
N GLU A 52 -10.57 -0.22 -13.30
CA GLU A 52 -10.77 0.08 -14.73
C GLU A 52 -11.19 -1.14 -15.54
N LYS A 53 -11.09 -2.35 -14.96
CA LYS A 53 -11.31 -3.64 -15.62
C LYS A 53 -10.41 -3.82 -16.85
N ASP A 54 -9.17 -3.32 -16.77
CA ASP A 54 -8.24 -3.40 -17.89
C ASP A 54 -7.66 -4.81 -18.01
N VAL A 55 -8.22 -5.60 -18.92
CA VAL A 55 -7.82 -6.98 -19.17
C VAL A 55 -6.43 -7.11 -19.82
N ALA A 56 -5.84 -6.02 -20.35
CA ALA A 56 -4.58 -6.06 -21.08
C ALA A 56 -3.37 -6.41 -20.20
N TYR A 57 -3.48 -6.18 -18.89
CA TYR A 57 -2.40 -6.42 -17.93
C TYR A 57 -2.31 -7.86 -17.43
N PHE A 58 -3.21 -8.76 -17.84
CA PHE A 58 -3.25 -10.13 -17.31
C PHE A 58 -2.58 -11.17 -18.24
N PRO A 59 -1.80 -12.12 -17.68
CA PRO A 59 -1.47 -12.27 -16.27
C PRO A 59 -0.49 -11.20 -15.78
N TYR A 60 -0.73 -10.68 -14.57
CA TYR A 60 0.12 -9.68 -13.92
C TYR A 60 0.92 -10.31 -12.78
N SER A 61 2.20 -9.96 -12.68
CA SER A 61 3.05 -10.35 -11.55
C SER A 61 4.07 -9.26 -11.28
N THR A 62 4.29 -8.96 -10.00
CA THR A 62 5.30 -8.01 -9.57
C THR A 62 5.97 -8.48 -8.28
N THR A 63 7.16 -7.97 -8.04
CA THR A 63 7.96 -8.33 -6.87
C THR A 63 8.48 -7.09 -6.16
N VAL A 64 8.54 -7.14 -4.84
CA VAL A 64 9.18 -6.11 -4.02
C VAL A 64 10.16 -6.79 -3.07
N LEU A 65 11.44 -6.43 -3.20
CA LEU A 65 12.46 -6.86 -2.26
C LEU A 65 12.50 -5.88 -1.10
N TRP A 66 12.06 -6.35 0.07
CA TRP A 66 12.07 -5.62 1.32
C TRP A 66 13.31 -6.02 2.11
N GLU A 67 14.29 -5.11 2.15
CA GLU A 67 15.58 -5.34 2.79
C GLU A 67 15.52 -4.98 4.29
N ASP A 68 16.12 -5.83 5.11
CA ASP A 68 16.32 -5.63 6.55
C ASP A 68 17.71 -6.19 6.92
N ASP A 69 18.38 -5.53 7.88
CA ASP A 69 19.77 -5.78 8.30
C ASP A 69 20.14 -7.26 8.43
N ARG A 70 19.19 -8.11 8.82
CA ARG A 70 19.43 -9.53 9.12
C ARG A 70 18.86 -10.48 8.08
N VAL A 71 17.73 -10.13 7.49
CA VAL A 71 16.90 -11.03 6.69
C VAL A 71 16.16 -10.21 5.65
N ASN A 72 16.19 -10.63 4.39
CA ASN A 72 15.43 -9.95 3.35
C ASN A 72 14.11 -10.67 3.09
N TYR A 73 13.09 -9.94 2.66
CA TYR A 73 11.78 -10.49 2.33
C TYR A 73 11.42 -10.16 0.90
N ASN A 74 11.23 -11.18 0.07
CA ASN A 74 10.77 -11.00 -1.29
C ASN A 74 9.26 -11.21 -1.35
N TRP A 75 8.54 -10.13 -1.59
CA TRP A 75 7.11 -10.15 -1.90
C TRP A 75 6.93 -10.48 -3.37
N THR A 76 5.99 -11.36 -3.67
CA THR A 76 5.51 -11.62 -5.02
C THR A 76 4.00 -11.49 -4.99
N ILE A 77 3.49 -10.57 -5.81
CA ILE A 77 2.07 -10.27 -5.91
C ILE A 77 1.66 -10.57 -7.34
N SER A 78 0.67 -11.44 -7.52
CA SER A 78 0.26 -11.88 -8.85
C SER A 78 -1.26 -12.06 -8.97
N MET A 79 -1.73 -11.89 -10.19
CA MET A 79 -3.13 -12.06 -10.59
C MET A 79 -3.21 -12.60 -12.00
N ASN A 80 -4.19 -13.48 -12.25
CA ASN A 80 -4.33 -14.14 -13.56
C ASN A 80 -5.42 -13.51 -14.45
N SER A 81 -6.22 -12.60 -13.89
CA SER A 81 -7.44 -12.06 -14.49
C SER A 81 -7.92 -10.88 -13.62
N VAL A 82 -8.92 -10.12 -14.10
CA VAL A 82 -9.69 -9.11 -13.32
C VAL A 82 -10.49 -9.76 -12.16
N ASP A 83 -10.18 -11.01 -11.81
CA ASP A 83 -10.85 -11.75 -10.75
C ASP A 83 -10.71 -11.04 -9.40
N SER A 84 -11.62 -11.38 -8.50
CA SER A 84 -11.71 -10.79 -7.16
C SER A 84 -10.60 -11.25 -6.21
N HIS A 85 -9.52 -11.89 -6.69
CA HIS A 85 -8.49 -12.46 -5.83
C HIS A 85 -7.06 -12.15 -6.30
N ILE A 86 -6.19 -11.88 -5.32
CA ILE A 86 -4.77 -11.60 -5.48
C ILE A 86 -3.98 -12.71 -4.80
N ASN A 87 -3.02 -13.30 -5.52
CA ASN A 87 -2.06 -14.21 -4.93
C ASN A 87 -0.88 -13.43 -4.35
N ILE A 88 -0.65 -13.55 -3.05
CA ILE A 88 0.48 -12.98 -2.35
C ILE A 88 1.37 -14.09 -1.83
N LYS A 89 2.65 -14.01 -2.18
CA LYS A 89 3.70 -14.88 -1.68
C LYS A 89 4.80 -14.05 -1.04
N ILE A 90 5.28 -14.48 0.12
CA ILE A 90 6.38 -13.83 0.85
C ILE A 90 7.44 -14.90 1.14
N ASP A 91 8.61 -14.73 0.54
CA ASP A 91 9.78 -15.57 0.76
C ASP A 91 10.77 -14.83 1.67
N GLN A 92 11.24 -15.50 2.72
CA GLN A 92 12.37 -15.09 3.53
C GLN A 92 13.68 -15.49 2.85
N LEU A 93 14.61 -14.55 2.75
CA LEU A 93 15.92 -14.71 2.14
C LEU A 93 17.01 -14.37 3.15
N SER A 94 18.16 -15.05 3.05
CA SER A 94 19.32 -14.72 3.86
C SER A 94 20.16 -13.68 3.14
N SER A 95 20.62 -12.66 3.87
CA SER A 95 21.58 -11.68 3.35
C SER A 95 22.98 -12.29 3.12
N SER A 96 23.30 -13.40 3.80
CA SER A 96 24.61 -14.06 3.75
C SER A 96 24.64 -15.39 2.99
N ASN A 97 23.48 -16.02 2.77
CA ASN A 97 23.37 -17.30 2.05
C ASN A 97 22.36 -17.18 0.91
N LEU A 98 22.87 -17.05 -0.32
CA LEU A 98 22.06 -16.86 -1.53
C LEU A 98 21.16 -18.07 -1.85
N ASP A 99 21.50 -19.26 -1.35
CA ASP A 99 20.71 -20.48 -1.57
C ASP A 99 19.58 -20.64 -0.54
N TYR A 100 19.62 -19.88 0.57
CA TYR A 100 18.59 -19.96 1.59
C TYR A 100 17.34 -19.21 1.14
N LYS A 101 16.22 -19.95 1.11
CA LYS A 101 14.90 -19.44 0.79
C LYS A 101 13.84 -20.20 1.58
N GLU A 102 13.08 -19.50 2.41
CA GLU A 102 11.96 -20.08 3.16
C GLU A 102 10.66 -19.38 2.80
N MET A 103 9.66 -20.14 2.35
CA MET A 103 8.34 -19.59 2.06
C MET A 103 7.58 -19.33 3.37
N LEU A 104 7.34 -18.06 3.69
CA LEU A 104 6.60 -17.68 4.89
C LEU A 104 5.10 -17.67 4.62
N ILE A 105 4.69 -17.07 3.51
CA ILE A 105 3.29 -16.91 3.11
C ILE A 105 3.13 -17.29 1.65
N HIS A 106 2.01 -17.95 1.36
CA HIS A 106 1.49 -18.09 0.01
C HIS A 106 -0.02 -18.25 0.10
N GLU A 107 -0.74 -17.16 -0.15
CA GLU A 107 -2.19 -17.10 -0.01
C GLU A 107 -2.86 -16.48 -1.23
N ASN A 108 -4.10 -16.89 -1.46
CA ASN A 108 -5.00 -16.24 -2.38
C ASN A 108 -6.03 -15.44 -1.58
N ILE A 109 -6.05 -14.12 -1.76
CA ILE A 109 -6.79 -13.19 -0.90
C ILE A 109 -7.80 -12.45 -1.74
N GLU A 110 -9.03 -12.30 -1.25
CA GLU A 110 -10.00 -11.43 -1.91
C GLU A 110 -9.48 -10.00 -1.98
N THR A 111 -9.43 -9.44 -3.20
CA THR A 111 -9.01 -8.07 -3.50
C THR A 111 -9.62 -7.06 -2.53
N ARG A 112 -10.95 -7.16 -2.32
CA ARG A 112 -11.67 -6.27 -1.41
C ARG A 112 -11.14 -6.36 0.02
N LYS A 113 -10.94 -7.58 0.55
CA LYS A 113 -10.44 -7.78 1.91
C LYS A 113 -9.04 -7.19 2.09
N LEU A 114 -8.18 -7.33 1.07
CA LEU A 114 -6.84 -6.76 1.09
C LEU A 114 -6.88 -5.23 1.16
N PHE A 115 -7.63 -4.57 0.27
CA PHE A 115 -7.68 -3.10 0.25
C PHE A 115 -8.45 -2.51 1.43
N ASP A 116 -9.46 -3.21 1.96
CA ASP A 116 -10.12 -2.82 3.21
C ASP A 116 -9.14 -2.83 4.39
N ALA A 117 -8.25 -3.84 4.47
CA ALA A 117 -7.20 -3.91 5.49
C ALA A 117 -6.13 -2.82 5.32
N ILE A 118 -5.69 -2.57 4.08
CA ILE A 118 -4.74 -1.49 3.77
C ILE A 118 -5.35 -0.13 4.15
N TYR A 119 -6.62 0.12 3.79
CA TYR A 119 -7.31 1.36 4.16
C TYR A 119 -7.33 1.58 5.67
N GLN A 120 -7.78 0.57 6.44
CA GLN A 120 -7.85 0.67 7.91
C GLN A 120 -6.47 0.93 8.51
N SER A 121 -5.44 0.27 7.97
CA SER A 121 -4.07 0.50 8.39
C SER A 121 -3.59 1.93 8.13
N LEU A 122 -3.89 2.51 6.96
CA LEU A 122 -3.53 3.89 6.65
C LEU A 122 -4.32 4.89 7.50
N GLU A 123 -5.60 4.63 7.74
CA GLU A 123 -6.46 5.45 8.60
C GLU A 123 -5.96 5.48 10.05
N GLU A 124 -5.61 4.33 10.61
CA GLU A 124 -5.00 4.25 11.95
C GLU A 124 -3.65 4.97 12.01
N MET A 125 -2.78 4.79 11.00
CA MET A 125 -1.50 5.49 10.91
C MET A 125 -1.70 7.01 10.88
N LEU A 126 -2.69 7.49 10.13
CA LEU A 126 -3.03 8.91 10.05
C LEU A 126 -3.57 9.43 11.40
N ALA A 127 -4.39 8.65 12.10
CA ALA A 127 -4.95 9.02 13.40
C ALA A 127 -3.89 9.05 14.51
N ASP A 128 -3.01 8.05 14.57
CA ASP A 128 -1.98 7.90 15.60
C ASP A 128 -0.89 8.97 15.49
N PHE A 129 -0.52 9.36 14.26
CA PHE A 129 0.59 10.29 14.01
C PHE A 129 0.13 11.69 13.58
N GLY A 130 -1.13 11.86 13.18
CA GLY A 130 -1.66 13.11 12.61
C GLY A 130 -0.95 13.54 11.32
N PHE A 131 -1.33 14.70 10.76
CA PHE A 131 -0.52 15.43 9.76
C PHE A 131 0.76 16.05 10.40
N VAL A 132 1.34 15.43 11.42
CA VAL A 132 2.50 15.98 12.14
C VAL A 132 3.76 15.66 11.33
N GLY A 133 4.09 16.53 10.36
CA GLY A 133 5.35 16.40 9.63
C GLY A 133 5.42 16.96 8.21
N TYR A 134 4.69 18.02 7.85
CA TYR A 134 5.06 18.79 6.66
C TYR A 134 6.48 19.38 6.84
N LYS A 135 7.51 18.61 6.47
CA LYS A 135 8.89 19.08 6.42
C LYS A 135 9.05 20.05 5.25
N LYS A 136 9.90 21.07 5.40
CA LYS A 136 10.24 22.03 4.32
C LYS A 136 10.99 21.39 3.14
N LYS A 137 11.50 20.17 3.29
CA LYS A 137 12.09 19.36 2.24
C LYS A 137 11.52 17.96 2.37
N TRP A 138 10.76 17.54 1.37
CA TRP A 138 10.19 16.21 1.25
C TRP A 138 11.25 15.27 0.65
N GLU A 139 11.49 14.15 1.31
CA GLU A 139 12.34 13.05 0.82
C GLU A 139 11.46 11.78 0.72
N VAL A 140 11.97 10.74 0.04
CA VAL A 140 11.40 9.38 -0.05
C VAL A 140 10.84 8.95 1.32
N GLY A 141 9.57 8.51 1.45
CA GLY A 141 8.94 8.26 2.77
C GLY A 141 7.83 9.22 3.23
N ASN A 142 7.02 9.79 2.33
CA ASN A 142 5.84 10.58 2.75
C ASN A 142 4.64 9.66 3.03
N PHE A 143 3.74 10.07 3.93
CA PHE A 143 2.48 9.34 4.12
C PHE A 143 1.77 9.23 2.76
N PRO A 144 1.29 8.03 2.38
CA PRO A 144 0.70 7.75 1.07
C PRO A 144 -0.72 8.35 1.00
N ILE A 145 -0.76 9.69 0.97
CA ILE A 145 -2.00 10.46 1.14
C ILE A 145 -2.92 10.28 -0.06
N ALA A 146 -2.37 10.15 -1.27
CA ALA A 146 -3.14 9.91 -2.48
C ALA A 146 -3.83 8.55 -2.42
N GLU A 147 -3.08 7.51 -2.05
CA GLU A 147 -3.55 6.16 -1.82
C GLU A 147 -4.67 6.11 -0.76
N TYR A 148 -4.44 6.79 0.37
CA TYR A 148 -5.44 6.90 1.43
C TYR A 148 -6.73 7.60 0.93
N ILE A 149 -6.61 8.74 0.25
CA ILE A 149 -7.76 9.49 -0.28
C ILE A 149 -8.52 8.66 -1.31
N THR A 150 -7.83 7.95 -2.21
CA THR A 150 -8.46 7.06 -3.20
C THR A 150 -9.30 5.98 -2.52
N LEU A 151 -8.75 5.28 -1.53
CA LEU A 151 -9.49 4.25 -0.80
C LEU A 151 -10.67 4.82 -0.01
N LYS A 152 -10.48 5.98 0.64
CA LYS A 152 -11.55 6.66 1.37
C LYS A 152 -12.69 7.08 0.45
N ALA A 153 -12.38 7.69 -0.69
CA ALA A 153 -13.38 8.11 -1.67
C ALA A 153 -14.16 6.92 -2.23
N ALA A 154 -13.48 5.82 -2.56
CA ALA A 154 -14.13 4.61 -3.03
C ALA A 154 -15.12 4.04 -1.99
N ARG A 155 -14.76 4.10 -0.71
CA ARG A 155 -15.61 3.65 0.40
C ARG A 155 -16.82 4.55 0.60
N GLU A 156 -16.63 5.86 0.50
CA GLU A 156 -17.68 6.89 0.61
C GLU A 156 -18.48 7.08 -0.69
N ARG A 157 -18.14 6.34 -1.77
CA ARG A 157 -18.74 6.44 -3.11
C ARG A 157 -18.64 7.84 -3.72
N ILE A 158 -17.51 8.50 -3.49
CA ILE A 158 -17.19 9.81 -4.05
C ILE A 158 -16.36 9.60 -5.31
N ASP A 159 -16.76 10.27 -6.38
CA ASP A 159 -16.01 10.29 -7.62
C ASP A 159 -14.93 11.38 -7.53
N LEU A 160 -13.67 10.96 -7.51
CA LEU A 160 -12.51 11.85 -7.45
C LEU A 160 -12.19 12.31 -8.87
N ARG A 161 -12.34 13.61 -9.14
CA ARG A 161 -11.90 14.16 -10.42
C ARG A 161 -10.42 14.50 -10.36
N HIS A 162 -9.70 14.08 -11.39
CA HIS A 162 -8.34 14.54 -11.61
C HIS A 162 -8.39 15.98 -12.12
N ALA A 163 -7.54 16.85 -11.56
CA ALA A 163 -7.32 18.17 -12.13
C ALA A 163 -6.76 17.99 -13.56
N SER A 164 -7.33 18.72 -14.53
CA SER A 164 -6.87 18.63 -15.92
C SER A 164 -5.38 18.93 -16.01
N CYS A 165 -4.60 17.95 -16.48
CA CYS A 165 -3.17 18.10 -16.75
C CYS A 165 -2.89 17.76 -18.21
N LEU A 166 -1.89 18.40 -18.80
CA LEU A 166 -1.40 18.04 -20.14
C LEU A 166 -0.67 16.69 -20.05
N GLU A 167 -0.80 15.83 -21.07
CA GLU A 167 -0.24 14.45 -21.09
C GLU A 167 1.27 14.38 -20.76
N GLU A 168 2.05 15.43 -21.05
CA GLU A 168 3.50 15.47 -20.76
C GLU A 168 3.82 15.61 -19.25
N ASP A 169 2.81 15.82 -18.41
CA ASP A 169 2.93 16.08 -16.97
C ASP A 169 2.13 15.05 -16.13
N GLU A 170 2.01 13.79 -16.58
CA GLU A 170 1.30 12.73 -15.84
C GLU A 170 1.75 12.60 -14.36
N TRP A 171 3.04 12.80 -14.08
CA TRP A 171 3.59 12.83 -12.72
C TRP A 171 3.08 13.99 -11.84
N LYS A 172 2.43 15.00 -12.45
CA LYS A 172 1.76 16.13 -11.79
C LYS A 172 0.25 15.95 -11.70
N GLN A 173 -0.31 14.80 -12.11
CA GLN A 173 -1.73 14.53 -11.89
C GLN A 173 -2.04 14.68 -10.39
N LYS A 174 -2.87 15.67 -10.08
CA LYS A 174 -3.36 15.96 -8.74
C LYS A 174 -4.86 15.73 -8.73
N MET A 175 -5.40 15.26 -7.63
CA MET A 175 -6.85 15.26 -7.43
C MET A 175 -7.32 16.72 -7.31
N ASP A 176 -8.57 17.00 -7.71
CA ASP A 176 -9.15 18.32 -7.49
C ASP A 176 -9.14 18.63 -5.99
N PRO A 177 -8.57 19.78 -5.55
CA PRO A 177 -8.46 20.10 -4.13
C PRO A 177 -9.81 20.13 -3.39
N ASN A 178 -10.92 20.42 -4.07
CA ASN A 178 -12.24 20.39 -3.45
C ASN A 178 -12.74 18.97 -3.21
N ASP A 179 -12.40 18.04 -4.12
CA ASP A 179 -12.74 16.62 -3.97
C ASP A 179 -11.86 16.00 -2.86
N GLU A 180 -10.57 16.35 -2.77
CA GLU A 180 -9.66 15.96 -1.66
C GLU A 180 -10.19 16.45 -0.29
N LEU A 181 -10.51 17.76 -0.19
CA LEU A 181 -11.04 18.34 1.04
C LEU A 181 -12.41 17.77 1.40
N GLY A 182 -13.25 17.47 0.41
CA GLY A 182 -14.53 16.80 0.62
C GLY A 182 -14.34 15.45 1.29
N VAL A 183 -13.41 14.64 0.78
CA VAL A 183 -13.11 13.30 1.32
C VAL A 183 -12.48 13.37 2.72
N ILE A 184 -11.57 14.31 2.95
CA ILE A 184 -10.91 14.47 4.27
C ILE A 184 -11.93 14.91 5.33
N ASN A 185 -12.84 15.85 5.02
CA ASN A 185 -13.74 16.49 5.97
C ASN A 185 -14.99 15.67 6.37
N ILE A 186 -15.20 14.48 5.81
CA ILE A 186 -16.39 13.63 6.12
C ILE A 186 -16.42 13.16 7.59
N SER A 187 -15.28 13.19 8.29
CA SER A 187 -15.20 12.84 9.72
C SER A 187 -15.51 14.02 10.65
N ALA A 188 -16.75 14.52 10.60
CA ALA A 188 -17.36 15.32 11.68
C ALA A 188 -18.90 15.22 11.78
N SER A 189 -19.59 14.63 10.80
CA SER A 189 -21.06 14.75 10.70
C SER A 189 -21.88 13.46 10.89
N ASN A 190 -21.26 12.30 11.15
CA ASN A 190 -21.98 11.04 11.40
C ASN A 190 -21.76 10.48 12.81
N SER A 191 -21.69 11.37 13.81
CA SER A 191 -21.91 11.04 15.22
C SER A 191 -23.18 11.74 15.72
N GLY A 192 -24.32 11.32 15.17
CA GLY A 192 -25.67 11.72 15.59
C GLY A 192 -26.56 10.50 15.70
#